data_AF-A0A1B2DY53-F1
#
_entry.id   AF-A0A1B2DY53-F1
#
_cell.length_a   1.000
_cell.length_b   1.000
_cell.length_c   1.000
_cell.angle_alpha   90.00
_cell.angle_beta   90.00
_cell.angle_gamma   90.00
#
_symmetry.space_group_name_H-M   'P 1'
#
loop_
_entity.id
_entity.type
_entity.pdbx_description
1 polymer ?
#
loop_
_entity_poly.entity_id
_entity_poly.type
_entity_poly.pdbx_seq_one_letter_code
_entity_poly.pdbx_strand_id
1 'polypeptide(L)'
;MNYGKYAVPETIKELLKFEQELKESGLSLDFHLGLILQDERFRYISTPPDVIPFASAGVDGIHYGFLTDFGTVSDLEQAYIVCVSPMSFGDEIWLAAPSIHEFLRVVYTDNIILYNHFRDADDLREYIQQREAEYDSEESRQAKRMLQERFAIEPIPDMPAYIEELGRKRAEEIGLTTKSPLGVVRWSPDDSVDGVRLIPDASTDLESVRHFLMKAPRLSKLAFIRDAQTPQLLYDDPEVRKLVTDELVHMGLEEEAVQLNIPFEEVESYSQQMAPQYGESTLSILTWSDEESLE
;
A
#
# COMPACT_ATOMS: atom_id res chain seq x y z
N MET A 1 -17.74 -4.69 1.87
CA MET A 1 -16.73 -4.36 0.84
C MET A 1 -17.24 -3.25 -0.06
N ASN A 2 -16.47 -2.17 -0.22
CA ASN A 2 -16.85 -1.03 -1.05
C ASN A 2 -15.67 -0.62 -1.96
N TYR A 3 -15.74 -1.03 -3.24
CA TYR A 3 -14.75 -0.72 -4.28
C TYR A 3 -15.16 0.49 -5.14
N GLY A 4 -16.02 1.37 -4.63
CA GLY A 4 -16.47 2.56 -5.37
C GLY A 4 -17.21 2.21 -6.65
N LYS A 5 -16.79 2.83 -7.76
CA LYS A 5 -17.37 2.59 -9.09
C LYS A 5 -17.03 1.22 -9.71
N TYR A 6 -16.11 0.46 -9.10
CA TYR A 6 -15.65 -0.82 -9.65
C TYR A 6 -16.51 -1.99 -9.20
N ALA A 7 -16.60 -3.01 -10.07
CA ALA A 7 -17.11 -4.30 -9.66
C ALA A 7 -16.16 -4.93 -8.63
N VAL A 8 -16.73 -5.65 -7.66
CA VAL A 8 -15.94 -6.48 -6.75
C VAL A 8 -15.19 -7.54 -7.58
N PRO A 9 -13.85 -7.63 -7.50
CA PRO A 9 -13.08 -8.66 -8.18
C PRO A 9 -13.60 -10.06 -7.83
N GLU A 10 -13.67 -10.96 -8.81
CA GLU A 10 -14.00 -12.36 -8.56
C GLU A 10 -12.96 -13.03 -7.66
N THR A 11 -11.68 -12.70 -7.82
CA THR A 11 -10.61 -13.19 -6.94
C THR A 11 -10.85 -12.82 -5.48
N ILE A 12 -11.37 -11.61 -5.20
CA ILE A 12 -11.75 -11.20 -3.84
C ILE A 12 -12.92 -12.04 -3.30
N LYS A 13 -13.96 -12.27 -4.11
CA LYS A 13 -15.10 -13.10 -3.70
C LYS A 13 -14.68 -14.53 -3.40
N GLU A 14 -13.77 -15.06 -4.21
CA GLU A 14 -13.19 -16.38 -3.99
C GLU A 14 -12.29 -16.43 -2.76
N LEU A 15 -11.50 -15.39 -2.48
CA LEU A 15 -10.72 -15.27 -1.24
C LEU A 15 -11.60 -15.25 0.01
N LEU A 16 -12.76 -14.58 -0.04
CA LEU A 16 -13.72 -14.60 1.05
C LEU A 16 -14.30 -16.00 1.32
N LYS A 17 -14.61 -16.75 0.26
CA LYS A 17 -15.06 -18.15 0.39
C LYS A 17 -13.93 -19.03 0.93
N PHE A 18 -12.74 -18.84 0.39
CA PHE A 18 -11.54 -19.57 0.79
C PHE A 18 -11.18 -19.34 2.27
N GLU A 19 -11.35 -18.12 2.79
CA GLU A 19 -11.20 -17.83 4.23
C GLU A 19 -12.16 -18.66 5.10
N GLN A 20 -13.39 -18.90 4.66
CA GLN A 20 -14.32 -19.78 5.38
C GLN A 20 -13.88 -21.24 5.34
N GLU A 21 -13.42 -21.71 4.17
CA GLU A 21 -12.90 -23.08 3.99
C GLU A 21 -11.65 -23.33 4.85
N LEU A 22 -10.76 -22.34 4.96
CA LEU A 22 -9.61 -22.40 5.86
C LEU A 22 -10.05 -22.51 7.32
N LYS A 23 -11.03 -21.70 7.75
CA LYS A 23 -11.56 -21.73 9.13
C LYS A 23 -12.16 -23.06 9.51
N GLU A 24 -12.86 -23.74 8.59
CA GLU A 24 -13.38 -25.10 8.80
C GLU A 24 -12.26 -26.11 9.08
N SER A 25 -11.05 -25.85 8.59
CA SER A 25 -9.85 -26.66 8.79
C SER A 25 -8.96 -26.18 9.96
N GLY A 26 -9.41 -25.17 10.74
CA GLY A 26 -8.62 -24.57 11.82
C GLY A 26 -7.51 -23.62 11.33
N LEU A 27 -7.56 -23.19 10.07
CA LEU A 27 -6.62 -22.28 9.42
C LEU A 27 -7.26 -20.90 9.18
N SER A 28 -6.48 -19.94 8.69
CA SER A 28 -6.98 -18.62 8.28
C SER A 28 -5.99 -17.91 7.36
N LEU A 29 -6.48 -17.01 6.50
CA LEU A 29 -5.67 -16.12 5.67
C LEU A 29 -4.74 -15.25 6.53
N ASP A 30 -5.23 -14.76 7.67
CA ASP A 30 -4.49 -13.89 8.57
C ASP A 30 -3.27 -14.60 9.18
N PHE A 31 -3.50 -15.57 10.08
CA PHE A 31 -2.42 -16.21 10.84
C PHE A 31 -1.47 -17.05 9.98
N HIS A 32 -1.96 -17.62 8.87
CA HIS A 32 -1.19 -18.62 8.12
C HIS A 32 -0.65 -18.09 6.80
N LEU A 33 -1.25 -17.05 6.23
CA LEU A 33 -0.85 -16.44 4.96
C LEU A 33 -0.55 -14.94 5.08
N GLY A 34 -0.75 -14.34 6.27
CA GLY A 34 -0.43 -12.95 6.54
C GLY A 34 -1.37 -11.93 5.89
N LEU A 35 -2.62 -12.33 5.60
CA LEU A 35 -3.60 -11.50 4.90
C LEU A 35 -4.90 -11.36 5.69
N ILE A 36 -5.22 -10.12 6.07
CA ILE A 36 -6.51 -9.76 6.64
C ILE A 36 -7.33 -9.07 5.54
N LEU A 37 -8.36 -9.73 5.02
CA LEU A 37 -9.27 -9.11 4.03
C LEU A 37 -10.07 -7.98 4.67
N GLN A 38 -10.20 -6.88 3.93
CA GLN A 38 -10.79 -5.64 4.43
C GLN A 38 -12.16 -5.43 3.78
N ASP A 39 -13.17 -5.21 4.61
CA ASP A 39 -14.57 -5.07 4.17
C ASP A 39 -15.07 -3.62 4.19
N GLU A 40 -14.41 -2.74 4.92
CA GLU A 40 -14.67 -1.31 4.98
C GLU A 40 -13.64 -0.48 4.20
N ARG A 41 -14.00 0.76 3.88
CA ARG A 41 -13.05 1.71 3.30
C ARG A 41 -12.18 2.26 4.42
N PHE A 42 -11.09 1.59 4.73
CA PHE A 42 -10.04 2.13 5.59
C PHE A 42 -8.92 2.71 4.73
N ARG A 43 -8.20 3.71 5.25
CA ARG A 43 -7.01 4.29 4.63
C ARG A 43 -6.15 4.99 5.68
N TYR A 44 -4.85 5.04 5.42
CA TYR A 44 -3.92 5.86 6.17
C TYR A 44 -3.57 7.13 5.41
N ILE A 45 -2.93 8.07 6.10
CA ILE A 45 -2.50 9.34 5.52
C ILE A 45 -1.59 9.12 4.31
N SER A 46 -0.78 8.07 4.29
CA SER A 46 0.09 7.74 3.17
C SER A 46 -0.62 7.02 2.01
N THR A 47 -1.87 6.57 2.15
CA THR A 47 -2.59 5.87 1.08
C THR A 47 -2.95 6.85 -0.04
N PRO A 48 -2.52 6.64 -1.31
CA PRO A 48 -2.91 7.51 -2.42
C PRO A 48 -4.43 7.54 -2.68
N PRO A 49 -4.99 8.61 -3.25
CA PRO A 49 -6.42 8.72 -3.51
C PRO A 49 -6.93 7.77 -4.61
N ASP A 50 -6.02 7.28 -5.47
CA ASP A 50 -6.29 6.35 -6.55
C ASP A 50 -5.93 4.89 -6.21
N VAL A 51 -5.74 4.60 -4.93
CA VAL A 51 -5.54 3.25 -4.40
C VAL A 51 -6.78 2.83 -3.62
N ILE A 52 -7.28 1.62 -3.90
CA ILE A 52 -8.42 1.02 -3.19
C ILE A 52 -7.91 -0.16 -2.34
N PRO A 53 -7.78 0.01 -1.02
CA PRO A 53 -7.36 -1.08 -0.13
C PRO A 53 -8.31 -2.28 -0.17
N PHE A 54 -7.76 -3.48 -0.08
CA PHE A 54 -8.55 -4.73 -0.02
C PHE A 54 -8.06 -5.73 1.02
N ALA A 55 -6.81 -5.60 1.47
CA ALA A 55 -6.23 -6.46 2.50
C ALA A 55 -5.20 -5.69 3.33
N SER A 56 -4.88 -6.18 4.52
CA SER A 56 -3.80 -5.68 5.34
C SER A 56 -2.94 -6.81 5.92
N ALA A 57 -1.76 -6.44 6.39
CA ALA A 57 -0.82 -7.32 7.06
C ALA A 57 -1.12 -7.53 8.55
N GLY A 58 -1.99 -6.70 9.14
CA GLY A 58 -2.25 -6.69 10.59
C GLY A 58 -1.14 -6.08 11.46
N VAL A 59 -0.07 -5.57 10.86
CA VAL A 59 1.09 -4.97 11.54
C VAL A 59 1.46 -3.63 10.90
N ASP A 60 1.88 -2.66 11.72
CA ASP A 60 2.43 -1.36 11.29
C ASP A 60 1.54 -0.54 10.33
N GLY A 61 0.25 -0.83 10.27
CA GLY A 61 -0.69 -0.24 9.32
C GLY A 61 -0.43 -0.65 7.85
N ILE A 62 0.41 -1.67 7.62
CA ILE A 62 0.74 -2.15 6.28
C ILE A 62 -0.51 -2.69 5.60
N HIS A 63 -0.79 -2.20 4.40
CA HIS A 63 -1.95 -2.62 3.62
C HIS A 63 -1.70 -2.69 2.12
N TYR A 64 -2.54 -3.46 1.46
CA TYR A 64 -2.49 -3.75 0.04
C TYR A 64 -3.72 -3.19 -0.65
N GLY A 65 -3.51 -2.56 -1.80
CA GLY A 65 -4.59 -1.93 -2.55
C GLY A 65 -4.43 -2.03 -4.06
N PHE A 66 -5.55 -1.92 -4.75
CA PHE A 66 -5.58 -1.83 -6.20
C PHE A 66 -5.20 -0.43 -6.64
N LEU A 67 -4.18 -0.30 -7.48
CA LEU A 67 -3.83 0.96 -8.15
C LEU A 67 -4.75 1.16 -9.35
N THR A 68 -5.66 2.12 -9.23
CA THR A 68 -6.66 2.41 -10.27
C THR A 68 -6.14 3.33 -11.37
N ASP A 69 -4.95 3.91 -11.16
CA ASP A 69 -4.33 4.89 -12.04
C ASP A 69 -5.29 6.03 -12.40
N PHE A 70 -5.89 6.61 -11.36
CA PHE A 70 -6.93 7.62 -11.46
C PHE A 70 -8.05 7.21 -12.43
N GLY A 71 -8.58 5.99 -12.27
CA GLY A 71 -9.71 5.55 -13.09
C GLY A 71 -9.41 5.11 -14.52
N THR A 72 -8.14 5.00 -14.92
CA THR A 72 -7.79 4.44 -16.23
C THR A 72 -7.91 2.92 -16.27
N VAL A 73 -7.75 2.25 -15.13
CA VAL A 73 -8.02 0.82 -15.01
C VAL A 73 -9.54 0.61 -14.98
N SER A 74 -10.05 -0.28 -15.84
CA SER A 74 -11.49 -0.60 -15.90
C SER A 74 -11.88 -1.85 -15.12
N ASP A 75 -10.93 -2.74 -14.87
CA ASP A 75 -11.11 -4.01 -14.17
C ASP A 75 -10.01 -4.17 -13.10
N LEU A 76 -10.43 -4.25 -11.83
CA LEU A 76 -9.53 -4.40 -10.70
C LEU A 76 -8.81 -5.76 -10.67
N GLU A 77 -9.31 -6.78 -11.40
CA GLU A 77 -8.55 -8.03 -11.60
C GLU A 77 -7.21 -7.80 -12.30
N GLN A 78 -7.11 -6.73 -13.10
CA GLN A 78 -5.92 -6.37 -13.89
C GLN A 78 -5.16 -5.17 -13.30
N ALA A 79 -5.63 -4.61 -12.19
CA ALA A 79 -4.95 -3.49 -11.54
C ALA A 79 -3.66 -3.97 -10.86
N TYR A 80 -2.61 -3.16 -10.95
CA TYR A 80 -1.42 -3.33 -10.12
C TYR A 80 -1.82 -3.34 -8.64
N ILE A 81 -1.16 -4.18 -7.85
CA ILE A 81 -1.27 -4.20 -6.40
C ILE A 81 -0.13 -3.40 -5.82
N VAL A 82 -0.46 -2.43 -4.98
CA VAL A 82 0.49 -1.63 -4.22
C VAL A 82 0.52 -2.08 -2.77
N CYS A 83 1.70 -2.02 -2.17
CA CYS A 83 1.87 -2.08 -0.73
C CYS A 83 2.06 -0.65 -0.21
N VAL A 84 1.36 -0.34 0.88
CA VAL A 84 1.47 0.93 1.60
C VAL A 84 1.86 0.61 3.03
N SER A 85 3.01 1.11 3.47
CA SER A 85 3.55 0.99 4.82
C SER A 85 3.72 2.38 5.44
N PRO A 86 2.75 2.84 6.27
CA PRO A 86 2.83 4.14 6.93
C PRO A 86 4.09 4.34 7.79
N MET A 87 4.69 3.26 8.29
CA MET A 87 5.90 3.30 9.13
C MET A 87 7.20 3.40 8.33
N SER A 88 7.15 3.23 7.00
CA SER A 88 8.31 3.36 6.09
C SER A 88 8.49 4.81 5.62
N PHE A 89 8.70 5.74 6.56
CA PHE A 89 8.74 7.18 6.30
C PHE A 89 9.64 7.58 5.12
N GLY A 90 9.10 8.29 4.15
CA GLY A 90 9.75 8.74 2.93
C GLY A 90 9.70 7.75 1.75
N ASP A 91 9.45 6.47 2.02
CA ASP A 91 9.36 5.37 1.05
C ASP A 91 8.12 4.49 1.34
N GLU A 92 6.99 5.12 1.69
CA GLU A 92 5.82 4.42 2.24
C GLU A 92 5.11 3.52 1.24
N ILE A 93 5.39 3.65 -0.06
CA ILE A 93 4.57 3.06 -1.12
C ILE A 93 5.44 2.38 -2.17
N TRP A 94 5.16 1.11 -2.46
CA TRP A 94 5.80 0.36 -3.53
C TRP A 94 4.83 -0.59 -4.26
N LEU A 95 5.26 -1.13 -5.40
CA LEU A 95 4.50 -2.14 -6.14
C LEU A 95 4.73 -3.52 -5.52
N ALA A 96 3.66 -4.27 -5.31
CA ALA A 96 3.72 -5.65 -4.83
C ALA A 96 3.52 -6.67 -5.96
N ALA A 97 2.62 -6.37 -6.91
CA ALA A 97 2.32 -7.26 -8.04
C ALA A 97 1.64 -6.52 -9.20
N PRO A 98 1.64 -7.07 -10.42
CA PRO A 98 0.93 -6.49 -11.56
C PRO A 98 -0.57 -6.82 -11.61
N SER A 99 -1.05 -7.73 -10.76
CA SER A 99 -2.47 -8.11 -10.63
C SER A 99 -2.74 -8.78 -9.29
N ILE A 100 -4.02 -8.95 -8.91
CA ILE A 100 -4.35 -9.69 -7.69
C ILE A 100 -3.99 -11.18 -7.79
N HIS A 101 -4.07 -11.78 -8.98
CA HIS A 101 -3.63 -13.17 -9.15
C HIS A 101 -2.11 -13.29 -8.93
N GLU A 102 -1.32 -12.38 -9.48
CA GLU A 102 0.13 -12.35 -9.28
C GLU A 102 0.49 -12.00 -7.83
N PHE A 103 -0.31 -11.19 -7.15
CA PHE A 103 -0.17 -10.95 -5.71
C PHE A 103 -0.35 -12.24 -4.90
N LEU A 104 -1.31 -13.10 -5.24
CA LEU A 104 -1.44 -14.40 -4.58
C LEU A 104 -0.24 -15.33 -4.86
N ARG A 105 0.41 -15.20 -6.02
CA ARG A 105 1.69 -15.91 -6.29
C ARG A 105 2.81 -15.42 -5.38
N VAL A 106 2.87 -14.12 -5.10
CA VAL A 106 3.80 -13.54 -4.10
C VAL A 106 3.51 -14.12 -2.73
N VAL A 107 2.26 -14.06 -2.26
CA VAL A 107 1.82 -14.60 -0.96
C VAL A 107 2.18 -16.08 -0.80
N TYR A 108 1.98 -16.87 -1.85
CA TYR A 108 2.32 -18.29 -1.85
C TYR A 108 3.84 -18.52 -1.80
N THR A 109 4.61 -17.79 -2.61
CA THR A 109 6.04 -18.05 -2.81
C THR A 109 6.87 -17.52 -1.66
N ASP A 110 6.78 -16.22 -1.41
CA ASP A 110 7.56 -15.50 -0.42
C ASP A 110 6.92 -14.12 -0.21
N ASN A 111 6.29 -13.94 0.95
CA ASN A 111 5.58 -12.72 1.29
C ASN A 111 6.50 -11.63 1.84
N ILE A 112 7.83 -11.81 1.89
CA ILE A 112 8.76 -10.84 2.48
C ILE A 112 8.63 -9.43 1.89
N ILE A 113 8.35 -9.35 0.59
CA ILE A 113 8.23 -8.10 -0.19
C ILE A 113 6.92 -7.36 0.12
N LEU A 114 6.01 -8.01 0.85
CA LEU A 114 4.75 -7.46 1.33
C LEU A 114 4.89 -6.79 2.71
N TYR A 115 6.04 -6.96 3.38
CA TYR A 115 6.34 -6.33 4.67
C TYR A 115 7.53 -5.39 4.59
N ASN A 116 8.48 -5.67 3.68
CA ASN A 116 9.71 -4.92 3.56
C ASN A 116 9.80 -4.27 2.18
N HIS A 117 10.19 -3.00 2.17
CA HIS A 117 10.54 -2.30 0.95
C HIS A 117 12.00 -2.62 0.59
N PHE A 118 12.21 -3.06 -0.64
CA PHE A 118 13.53 -3.27 -1.24
C PHE A 118 13.71 -2.27 -2.37
N ARG A 119 14.87 -1.61 -2.41
CA ARG A 119 15.11 -0.56 -3.41
C ARG A 119 15.23 -1.13 -4.83
N ASP A 120 15.82 -2.31 -4.92
CA ASP A 120 16.05 -3.02 -6.17
C ASP A 120 16.20 -4.53 -5.91
N ALA A 121 16.42 -5.28 -7.00
CA ALA A 121 16.58 -6.73 -6.95
C ALA A 121 17.86 -7.17 -6.21
N ASP A 122 18.91 -6.35 -6.19
CA ASP A 122 20.16 -6.69 -5.51
C ASP A 122 20.01 -6.57 -3.99
N ASP A 123 19.28 -5.54 -3.52
CA ASP A 123 18.90 -5.38 -2.12
C ASP A 123 18.11 -6.59 -1.59
N LEU A 124 17.09 -7.03 -2.33
CA LEU A 124 16.37 -8.26 -1.99
C LEU A 124 17.27 -9.51 -2.03
N ARG A 125 18.16 -9.59 -3.02
CA ARG A 125 19.08 -10.75 -3.14
C ARG A 125 20.02 -10.82 -1.95
N GLU A 126 20.57 -9.69 -1.50
CA GLU A 126 21.40 -9.61 -0.31
C GLU A 126 20.61 -10.01 0.93
N TYR A 127 19.39 -9.50 1.08
CA TYR A 127 18.50 -9.89 2.18
C TYR A 127 18.22 -11.41 2.22
N ILE A 128 17.86 -12.01 1.07
CA ILE A 128 17.59 -13.45 0.97
C ILE A 128 18.85 -14.29 1.30
N GLN A 129 20.04 -13.80 0.99
CA GLN A 129 21.29 -14.50 1.32
C GLN A 129 21.64 -14.43 2.81
N GLN A 130 21.26 -13.34 3.48
CA GLN A 130 21.59 -13.10 4.88
C GLN A 130 20.51 -13.58 5.85
N ARG A 131 19.26 -13.71 5.38
CA ARG A 131 18.15 -14.16 6.23
C ARG A 131 18.36 -15.60 6.68
N GLU A 132 18.03 -15.86 7.95
CA GLU A 132 17.83 -17.23 8.39
C GLU A 132 16.60 -17.81 7.67
N ALA A 133 16.63 -19.10 7.37
CA ALA A 133 15.48 -19.75 6.75
C ALA A 133 14.31 -19.69 7.73
N GLU A 134 13.30 -18.87 7.41
CA GLU A 134 12.06 -18.85 8.16
C GLU A 134 11.41 -20.23 8.08
N TYR A 135 11.10 -20.78 9.26
CA TYR A 135 10.44 -22.06 9.35
C TYR A 135 8.93 -21.84 9.26
N ASP A 136 8.36 -22.04 8.06
CA ASP A 136 6.91 -22.15 7.91
C ASP A 136 6.38 -23.25 8.84
N SER A 137 5.35 -22.97 9.63
CA SER A 137 4.64 -24.01 10.39
C SER A 137 3.99 -25.03 9.43
N GLU A 138 3.61 -26.21 9.92
CA GLU A 138 2.91 -27.18 9.06
C GLU A 138 1.54 -26.64 8.62
N GLU A 139 0.90 -25.86 9.50
CA GLU A 139 -0.36 -25.16 9.25
C GLU A 139 -0.21 -24.12 8.14
N SER A 140 0.86 -23.32 8.13
CA SER A 140 1.16 -22.38 7.05
C SER A 140 1.44 -23.09 5.73
N ARG A 141 2.17 -24.21 5.74
CA ARG A 141 2.37 -25.03 4.52
C ARG A 141 1.07 -25.62 4.02
N GLN A 142 0.19 -26.07 4.91
CA GLN A 142 -1.13 -26.57 4.53
C GLN A 142 -1.98 -25.47 3.90
N ALA A 143 -2.03 -24.28 4.51
CA ALA A 143 -2.76 -23.13 3.95
C ALA A 143 -2.21 -22.74 2.56
N LYS A 144 -0.88 -22.72 2.38
CA LYS A 144 -0.25 -22.47 1.06
C LYS A 144 -0.63 -23.53 0.02
N ARG A 145 -0.69 -24.82 0.38
CA ARG A 145 -1.16 -25.90 -0.53
C ARG A 145 -2.62 -25.69 -0.93
N MET A 146 -3.49 -25.36 0.02
CA MET A 146 -4.90 -25.09 -0.28
C MET A 146 -5.07 -23.86 -1.17
N LEU A 147 -4.29 -22.79 -0.93
CA LEU A 147 -4.27 -21.60 -1.78
C LEU A 147 -3.85 -21.96 -3.22
N GLN A 148 -2.80 -22.78 -3.34
CA GLN A 148 -2.31 -23.25 -4.63
C GLN A 148 -3.37 -24.00 -5.43
N GLU A 149 -4.05 -24.95 -4.79
CA GLU A 149 -5.10 -25.76 -5.42
C GLU A 149 -6.31 -24.90 -5.82
N ARG A 150 -6.71 -23.96 -4.96
CA ARG A 150 -7.89 -23.11 -5.19
C ARG A 150 -7.69 -22.11 -6.32
N PHE A 151 -6.53 -21.46 -6.39
CA PHE A 151 -6.27 -20.36 -7.33
C PHE A 151 -5.30 -20.75 -8.46
N ALA A 152 -4.97 -22.04 -8.57
CA ALA A 152 -4.02 -22.58 -9.56
C ALA A 152 -2.69 -21.80 -9.57
N ILE A 153 -2.11 -21.61 -8.38
CA ILE A 153 -0.91 -20.77 -8.21
C ILE A 153 0.34 -21.54 -8.63
N GLU A 154 1.18 -20.87 -9.43
CA GLU A 154 2.53 -21.33 -9.72
C GLU A 154 3.55 -20.51 -8.92
N PRO A 155 4.47 -21.16 -8.19
CA PRO A 155 5.52 -20.45 -7.46
C PRO A 155 6.34 -19.54 -8.38
N ILE A 156 6.81 -18.43 -7.83
CA ILE A 156 7.74 -17.51 -8.52
C ILE A 156 9.16 -18.10 -8.40
N PRO A 157 9.83 -18.46 -9.51
CA PRO A 157 11.12 -19.15 -9.43
C PRO A 157 12.27 -18.28 -8.91
N ASP A 158 12.23 -16.97 -9.20
CA ASP A 158 13.26 -16.00 -8.82
C ASP A 158 12.57 -14.68 -8.42
N MET A 159 12.46 -14.44 -7.12
CA MET A 159 11.80 -13.25 -6.55
C MET A 159 12.54 -11.95 -6.90
N PRO A 160 13.88 -11.85 -6.78
CA PRO A 160 14.62 -10.70 -7.30
C PRO A 160 14.32 -10.36 -8.77
N ALA A 161 14.35 -11.34 -9.67
CA ALA A 161 14.05 -11.12 -11.08
C ALA A 161 12.58 -10.71 -11.31
N TYR A 162 11.66 -11.23 -10.51
CA TYR A 162 10.25 -10.85 -10.56
C TYR A 162 10.03 -9.37 -10.21
N ILE A 163 10.69 -8.85 -9.17
CA ILE A 163 10.59 -7.42 -8.80
C ILE A 163 11.21 -6.53 -9.87
N GLU A 164 12.37 -6.90 -10.42
CA GLU A 164 13.00 -6.14 -11.49
C GLU A 164 12.08 -6.01 -12.70
N GLU A 165 11.46 -7.12 -13.11
CA GLU A 165 10.50 -7.14 -14.21
C GLU A 165 9.21 -6.36 -13.89
N LEU A 166 8.72 -6.42 -12.65
CA LEU A 166 7.59 -5.63 -12.18
C LEU A 166 7.86 -4.13 -12.33
N GLY A 167 9.02 -3.68 -11.84
CA GLY A 167 9.46 -2.29 -11.96
C GLY A 167 9.65 -1.86 -13.41
N ARG A 168 10.28 -2.72 -14.24
CA ARG A 168 10.48 -2.46 -15.67
C ARG A 168 9.16 -2.30 -16.42
N LYS A 169 8.23 -3.25 -16.27
CA LYS A 169 6.90 -3.19 -16.88
C LYS A 169 6.19 -1.89 -16.50
N ARG A 170 6.21 -1.56 -15.21
CA ARG A 170 5.55 -0.35 -14.76
C ARG A 170 6.20 0.92 -15.33
N ALA A 171 7.53 0.97 -15.39
CA ALA A 171 8.25 2.10 -15.96
C ALA A 171 7.90 2.36 -17.44
N GLU A 172 7.56 1.32 -18.22
CA GLU A 172 7.14 1.44 -19.61
C GLU A 172 5.75 2.09 -19.79
N GLU A 173 4.89 1.99 -18.76
CA GLU A 173 3.54 2.56 -18.77
C GLU A 173 3.51 4.02 -18.28
N ILE A 174 4.48 4.40 -17.45
CA ILE A 174 4.52 5.71 -16.81
C ILE A 174 4.76 6.81 -17.85
N GLY A 175 3.82 7.75 -17.94
CA GLY A 175 3.96 8.97 -18.72
C GLY A 175 4.73 10.06 -17.96
N LEU A 176 4.59 10.13 -16.64
CA LEU A 176 5.29 11.09 -15.78
C LEU A 176 5.63 10.45 -14.42
N THR A 177 6.91 10.46 -14.06
CA THR A 177 7.38 9.84 -12.80
C THR A 177 6.87 10.57 -11.56
N THR A 178 6.81 9.90 -10.41
CA THR A 178 6.47 10.48 -9.09
C THR A 178 7.64 10.23 -8.11
N LYS A 179 7.55 10.72 -6.88
CA LYS A 179 8.50 10.36 -5.81
C LYS A 179 8.47 8.85 -5.53
N SER A 180 7.27 8.28 -5.48
CA SER A 180 7.08 6.83 -5.40
C SER A 180 7.25 6.16 -6.78
N PRO A 181 7.55 4.85 -6.84
CA PRO A 181 7.70 4.11 -8.10
C PRO A 181 6.40 3.96 -8.89
N LEU A 182 5.26 4.47 -8.39
CA LEU A 182 3.96 4.29 -9.04
C LEU A 182 3.87 5.03 -10.37
N GLY A 183 4.24 6.32 -10.42
CA GLY A 183 4.22 7.18 -11.62
C GLY A 183 2.86 7.31 -12.33
N VAL A 184 2.57 8.44 -12.95
CA VAL A 184 1.27 8.66 -13.59
C VAL A 184 1.28 8.14 -15.03
N VAL A 185 0.30 7.31 -15.37
CA VAL A 185 0.08 6.81 -16.74
C VAL A 185 -0.71 7.81 -17.59
N ARG A 186 -0.51 7.77 -18.90
CA ARG A 186 -1.28 8.60 -19.85
C ARG A 186 -2.72 8.10 -19.95
N TRP A 187 -3.68 9.02 -19.97
CA TRP A 187 -5.07 8.70 -20.31
C TRP A 187 -5.30 8.77 -21.81
N SER A 188 -4.63 9.70 -22.47
CA SER A 188 -4.74 9.96 -23.90
C SER A 188 -3.34 10.12 -24.52
N PRO A 189 -3.15 9.76 -25.80
CA PRO A 189 -1.95 10.11 -26.55
C PRO A 189 -1.62 11.61 -26.52
N ASP A 190 -2.62 12.47 -26.34
CA ASP A 190 -2.47 13.93 -26.29
C ASP A 190 -2.01 14.46 -24.92
N ASP A 191 -1.93 13.62 -23.89
CA ASP A 191 -1.45 14.05 -22.58
C ASP A 191 0.05 14.42 -22.67
N SER A 192 0.35 15.71 -22.46
CA SER A 192 1.72 16.22 -22.49
C SER A 192 2.57 15.57 -21.41
N VAL A 193 3.67 14.94 -21.84
CA VAL A 193 4.73 14.43 -20.95
C VAL A 193 5.83 15.42 -20.66
N ASP A 194 5.83 16.57 -21.35
CA ASP A 194 6.62 17.72 -20.97
C ASP A 194 6.00 18.30 -19.70
N GLY A 195 6.34 17.68 -18.57
CA GLY A 195 5.73 17.93 -17.28
C GLY A 195 6.34 19.14 -16.59
N VAL A 196 5.53 20.16 -16.33
CA VAL A 196 5.85 21.14 -15.28
C VAL A 196 5.66 20.45 -13.94
N ARG A 197 6.62 20.57 -13.02
CA ARG A 197 6.54 19.93 -11.70
C ARG A 197 6.51 20.97 -10.60
N LEU A 198 5.57 20.79 -9.69
CA LEU A 198 5.64 21.30 -8.33
C LEU A 198 5.92 20.10 -7.46
N ILE A 199 7.07 20.08 -6.77
CA ILE A 199 7.45 19.00 -5.86
C ILE A 199 7.04 19.46 -4.46
N PRO A 200 6.07 18.78 -3.81
CA PRO A 200 5.61 19.16 -2.48
C PRO A 200 6.73 19.02 -1.45
N ASP A 201 6.89 20.05 -0.62
CA ASP A 201 7.82 20.14 0.50
C ASP A 201 7.26 21.02 1.63
N ALA A 202 8.02 21.21 2.72
CA ALA A 202 7.62 22.00 3.87
C ALA A 202 7.38 23.50 3.58
N SER A 203 7.79 24.00 2.41
CA SER A 203 7.60 25.39 1.99
C SER A 203 6.44 25.58 1.01
N THR A 204 5.80 24.48 0.60
CA THR A 204 4.71 24.51 -0.38
C THR A 204 3.48 25.17 0.21
N ASP A 205 3.14 26.37 -0.28
CA ASP A 205 2.00 27.15 0.20
C ASP A 205 0.76 27.03 -0.71
N LEU A 206 -0.39 27.40 -0.16
CA LEU A 206 -1.69 27.35 -0.82
C LEU A 206 -1.72 28.06 -2.18
N GLU A 207 -1.09 29.23 -2.32
CA GLU A 207 -1.12 30.02 -3.55
C GLU A 207 -0.24 29.40 -4.63
N SER A 208 0.92 28.84 -4.24
CA SER A 208 1.76 28.04 -5.15
C SER A 208 1.01 26.83 -5.70
N VAL A 209 0.30 26.08 -4.83
CA VAL A 209 -0.53 24.95 -5.26
C VAL A 209 -1.65 25.41 -6.18
N ARG A 210 -2.39 26.46 -5.80
CA ARG A 210 -3.48 27.04 -6.61
C ARG A 210 -2.97 27.42 -8.00
N HIS A 211 -1.86 28.16 -8.07
CA HIS A 211 -1.29 28.60 -9.34
C HIS A 211 -0.89 27.43 -10.23
N PHE A 212 -0.28 26.40 -9.63
CA PHE A 212 0.12 25.20 -10.33
C PHE A 212 -1.10 24.44 -10.88
N LEU A 213 -2.10 24.14 -10.05
CA LEU A 213 -3.30 23.40 -10.48
C LEU A 213 -4.07 24.15 -11.57
N MET A 214 -4.11 25.48 -11.59
CA MET A 214 -4.77 26.23 -12.67
C MET A 214 -4.10 26.09 -14.05
N LYS A 215 -2.79 25.88 -14.10
CA LYS A 215 -2.00 25.98 -15.36
C LYS A 215 -1.39 24.68 -15.81
N ALA A 216 -1.09 23.77 -14.89
CA ALA A 216 -0.38 22.54 -15.19
C ALA A 216 -1.22 21.62 -16.10
N PRO A 217 -0.57 20.84 -16.98
CA PRO A 217 -1.27 19.78 -17.71
C PRO A 217 -1.76 18.69 -16.75
N ARG A 218 -2.74 17.89 -17.18
CA ARG A 218 -3.37 16.83 -16.35
C ARG A 218 -2.34 15.93 -15.66
N LEU A 219 -1.39 15.36 -16.39
CA LEU A 219 -0.36 14.47 -15.82
C LEU A 219 0.43 15.13 -14.69
N SER A 220 0.81 16.39 -14.88
CA SER A 220 1.51 17.17 -13.85
C SER A 220 0.67 17.37 -12.59
N LYS A 221 -0.64 17.61 -12.73
CA LYS A 221 -1.55 17.72 -11.58
C LYS A 221 -1.64 16.39 -10.84
N LEU A 222 -1.87 15.29 -11.56
CA LEU A 222 -1.97 13.95 -10.96
C LEU A 222 -0.65 13.53 -10.26
N ALA A 223 0.49 13.87 -10.84
CA ALA A 223 1.80 13.59 -10.24
C ALA A 223 1.99 14.38 -8.95
N PHE A 224 1.62 15.67 -8.94
CA PHE A 224 1.60 16.48 -7.72
C PHE A 224 0.69 15.87 -6.65
N ILE A 225 -0.52 15.41 -7.01
CA ILE A 225 -1.48 14.83 -6.06
C ILE A 225 -0.89 13.60 -5.36
N ARG A 226 -0.24 12.70 -6.11
CA ARG A 226 0.46 11.55 -5.50
C ARG A 226 1.64 12.00 -4.63
N ASP A 227 2.46 12.92 -5.12
CA ASP A 227 3.66 13.40 -4.40
C ASP A 227 3.31 14.21 -3.13
N ALA A 228 2.12 14.80 -3.07
CA ALA A 228 1.65 15.61 -1.94
C ALA A 228 1.17 14.73 -0.76
N GLN A 229 0.94 13.44 -1.00
CA GLN A 229 0.55 12.49 0.03
C GLN A 229 1.73 12.13 0.96
N THR A 230 2.93 11.92 0.40
CA THR A 230 4.15 11.55 1.14
C THR A 230 4.54 12.53 2.25
N PRO A 231 4.65 13.86 2.01
CA PRO A 231 4.94 14.82 3.08
C PRO A 231 3.70 15.16 3.93
N GLN A 232 2.59 14.42 3.80
CA GLN A 232 1.33 14.64 4.51
C GLN A 232 0.71 16.03 4.26
N LEU A 233 1.10 16.72 3.19
CA LEU A 233 0.61 18.07 2.85
C LEU A 233 -0.93 18.09 2.71
N LEU A 234 -1.50 17.07 2.07
CA LEU A 234 -2.96 16.95 1.91
C LEU A 234 -3.68 16.63 3.22
N TYR A 235 -2.97 16.19 4.25
CA TYR A 235 -3.53 15.98 5.58
C TYR A 235 -3.45 17.26 6.42
N ASP A 236 -2.24 17.83 6.50
CA ASP A 236 -1.90 18.97 7.36
C ASP A 236 -2.56 20.28 6.94
N ASP A 237 -2.84 20.45 5.64
CA ASP A 237 -3.47 21.65 5.09
C ASP A 237 -4.84 21.33 4.47
N PRO A 238 -5.94 21.54 5.22
CA PRO A 238 -7.30 21.32 4.73
C PRO A 238 -7.68 22.22 3.55
N GLU A 239 -7.07 23.41 3.40
CA GLU A 239 -7.34 24.29 2.27
C GLU A 239 -6.70 23.74 0.99
N VAL A 240 -5.46 23.25 1.07
CA VAL A 240 -4.80 22.54 -0.02
C VAL A 240 -5.56 21.26 -0.36
N ARG A 241 -5.99 20.46 0.63
CA ARG A 241 -6.81 19.26 0.40
C ARG A 241 -8.09 19.59 -0.35
N LYS A 242 -8.75 20.69 0.02
CA LYS A 242 -9.96 21.15 -0.66
C LYS A 242 -9.67 21.54 -2.10
N LEU A 243 -8.60 22.30 -2.38
CA LEU A 243 -8.21 22.63 -3.76
C LEU A 243 -7.96 21.39 -4.62
N VAL A 244 -7.25 20.40 -4.06
CA VAL A 244 -7.00 19.13 -4.75
C VAL A 244 -8.29 18.36 -5.00
N THR A 245 -9.19 18.32 -4.01
CA THR A 245 -10.50 17.69 -4.14
C THR A 245 -11.32 18.33 -5.26
N ASP A 246 -11.40 19.66 -5.29
CA ASP A 246 -12.13 20.42 -6.32
C ASP A 246 -11.52 20.17 -7.71
N GLU A 247 -10.18 20.08 -7.81
CA GLU A 247 -9.48 19.80 -9.06
C GLU A 247 -9.69 18.36 -9.54
N LEU A 248 -9.72 17.37 -8.64
CA LEU A 248 -10.07 15.98 -8.98
C LEU A 248 -11.49 15.92 -9.56
N VAL A 249 -12.46 16.56 -8.91
CA VAL A 249 -13.83 16.66 -9.44
C VAL A 249 -13.85 17.36 -10.81
N HIS A 250 -13.10 18.45 -10.99
CA HIS A 250 -13.01 19.13 -12.27
C HIS A 250 -12.45 18.25 -13.40
N MET A 251 -11.55 17.32 -13.07
CA MET A 251 -11.00 16.34 -14.00
C MET A 251 -11.91 15.12 -14.24
N GLY A 252 -13.07 15.01 -13.57
CA GLY A 252 -13.96 13.84 -13.64
C GLY A 252 -13.47 12.64 -12.81
N LEU A 253 -12.79 12.93 -11.69
CA LEU A 253 -12.23 11.97 -10.75
C LEU A 253 -12.95 12.03 -9.40
N GLU A 254 -14.27 11.89 -9.44
CA GLU A 254 -15.12 12.03 -8.25
C GLU A 254 -14.86 10.91 -7.22
N GLU A 255 -14.55 9.69 -7.66
CA GLU A 255 -14.23 8.60 -6.74
C GLU A 255 -12.95 8.91 -5.98
N GLU A 256 -11.88 9.32 -6.66
CA GLU A 256 -10.60 9.68 -6.06
C GLU A 256 -10.73 10.90 -5.14
N ALA A 257 -11.61 11.85 -5.48
CA ALA A 257 -11.96 12.98 -4.63
C ALA A 257 -12.69 12.54 -3.33
N VAL A 258 -13.61 11.56 -3.43
CA VAL A 258 -14.25 10.95 -2.25
C VAL A 258 -13.20 10.23 -1.41
N GLN A 259 -12.36 9.42 -2.05
CA GLN A 259 -11.30 8.64 -1.42
C GLN A 259 -10.39 9.55 -0.58
N LEU A 260 -9.93 10.68 -1.13
CA LEU A 260 -9.08 11.66 -0.43
C LEU A 260 -9.70 12.22 0.86
N ASN A 261 -11.03 12.21 0.97
CA ASN A 261 -11.76 12.78 2.11
C ASN A 261 -12.35 11.73 3.06
N ILE A 262 -12.05 10.44 2.85
CA ILE A 262 -12.40 9.40 3.83
C ILE A 262 -11.56 9.66 5.09
N PRO A 263 -12.20 9.72 6.28
CA PRO A 263 -11.47 9.88 7.54
C PRO A 263 -10.41 8.79 7.70
N PHE A 264 -9.23 9.17 8.17
CA PHE A 264 -8.18 8.23 8.47
C PHE A 264 -8.49 7.51 9.78
N GLU A 265 -8.14 6.23 9.87
CA GLU A 265 -8.08 5.58 11.17
C GLU A 265 -6.90 6.16 11.94
N GLU A 266 -7.18 6.90 13.03
CA GLU A 266 -6.14 7.33 13.96
C GLU A 266 -5.45 6.08 14.53
N VAL A 267 -4.12 6.02 14.41
CA VAL A 267 -3.27 4.96 15.00
C VAL A 267 -3.33 4.98 16.54
N GLU A 268 -4.14 5.85 17.15
CA GLU A 268 -4.22 6.01 18.60
C GLU A 268 -4.96 4.87 19.34
N SER A 269 -5.72 4.00 18.67
CA SER A 269 -6.55 2.98 19.37
C SER A 269 -5.90 1.61 19.55
N TYR A 270 -4.96 1.19 18.68
CA TYR A 270 -4.41 -0.16 18.70
C TYR A 270 -3.53 -0.44 19.92
N SER A 271 -2.80 0.57 20.41
CA SER A 271 -1.96 0.47 21.61
C SER A 271 -2.77 0.45 22.92
N GLN A 272 -4.02 0.93 22.92
CA GLN A 272 -4.89 0.90 24.11
C GLN A 272 -5.78 -0.35 24.17
N GLN A 273 -6.16 -0.93 23.03
CA GLN A 273 -7.06 -2.09 22.98
C GLN A 273 -6.35 -3.45 23.05
N MET A 274 -5.04 -3.50 22.82
CA MET A 274 -4.22 -4.72 22.92
C MET A 274 -3.25 -4.70 24.11
N ALA A 275 -3.51 -3.88 25.14
CA ALA A 275 -2.88 -4.10 26.44
C ALA A 275 -3.25 -5.53 26.87
N PRO A 276 -2.29 -6.47 26.94
CA PRO A 276 -2.65 -7.83 27.29
C PRO A 276 -3.23 -7.82 28.70
N GLN A 277 -4.41 -8.41 28.87
CA GLN A 277 -4.83 -8.92 30.17
C GLN A 277 -3.98 -10.15 30.51
N TYR A 278 -2.65 -10.01 30.53
CA TYR A 278 -1.78 -10.99 31.16
C TYR A 278 -1.69 -10.61 32.63
N GLY A 279 -2.15 -11.55 33.47
CA GLY A 279 -2.16 -11.42 34.92
C GLY A 279 -0.78 -11.03 35.46
N GLU A 280 -0.82 -10.27 36.56
CA GLU A 280 0.31 -9.78 37.34
C GLU A 280 1.48 -10.76 37.34
N SER A 281 2.54 -10.41 36.60
CA SER A 281 3.86 -10.97 36.80
C SER A 281 4.76 -9.84 37.27
N THR A 282 5.08 -9.90 38.56
CA THR A 282 6.02 -9.02 39.24
C THR A 282 7.40 -9.10 38.57
N LEU A 283 7.77 -8.09 37.79
CA LEU A 283 9.16 -7.85 37.42
C LEU A 283 9.54 -6.44 37.86
N SER A 284 10.31 -6.43 38.94
CA SER A 284 10.90 -5.30 39.63
C SER A 284 11.68 -4.40 38.66
N ILE A 285 11.31 -3.13 38.64
CA ILE A 285 12.03 -2.08 37.92
C ILE A 285 13.39 -1.88 38.59
N LEU A 286 14.47 -2.24 37.90
CA LEU A 286 15.83 -1.81 38.24
C LEU A 286 16.03 -0.40 37.71
N THR A 287 15.84 0.60 38.57
CA THR A 287 16.23 1.99 38.32
C THR A 287 17.74 2.14 38.56
N TRP A 288 18.47 2.55 37.54
CA TRP A 288 19.81 3.12 37.71
C TRP A 288 19.62 4.58 38.13
N SER A 289 20.02 4.90 39.36
CA SER A 289 20.08 6.26 39.89
C SER A 289 21.45 6.87 39.57
N ASP A 290 21.43 8.03 38.94
CA ASP A 290 22.57 8.93 38.85
C ASP A 290 23.03 9.32 40.27
N GLU A 291 24.30 9.07 40.59
CA GLU A 291 24.93 9.56 41.81
C GLU A 291 25.40 11.01 41.60
N GLU A 292 24.80 11.92 42.35
CA GLU A 292 25.33 13.25 42.62
C GLU A 292 26.63 13.18 43.45
N SER A 293 27.51 14.12 43.12
CA SER A 293 28.61 14.67 43.91
C SER A 293 28.51 14.58 45.44
N LEU A 294 29.62 14.26 46.10
CA LEU A 294 30.43 15.18 46.94
C LEU A 294 31.36 14.38 47.90
N GLU A 295 32.67 14.55 47.73
CA GLU A 295 33.60 15.01 48.78
C GLU A 295 34.75 15.79 48.11
#